data_AF-D4H0M9-F1
#
_entry.id   AF-D4H0M9-F1
#
_cell.length_a   1.000
_cell.length_b   1.000
_cell.length_c   1.000
_cell.angle_alpha   90.00
_cell.angle_beta   90.00
_cell.angle_gamma   90.00
#
_symmetry.space_group_name_H-M   'P 1'
#
loop_
_entity.id
_entity.type
_entity.pdbx_description
1 polymer ?
#
loop_
_entity_poly.entity_id
_entity_poly.type
_entity_poly.pdbx_seq_one_letter_code
_entity_poly.pdbx_strand_id
1 'polypeptide(L)'
;MQILEEFIKTHKFYEKKYKNQTIFKSMKLTTNSSGETEPVFYVGVPGLMVALSFAVVVVATVYLLSIPFKWYIWLPYVIATIFGFRIALKLDKVKQIRYMIYYLLDNSKKLLEKADSEKDKEKKREMIEKAAEWLEKAQEWVYEPAVEAQLELIRKS
;
A
#
# COMPACT_ATOMS: atom_id res chain seq x y z
N MET A 1 -20.88 18.63 -3.25
CA MET A 1 -20.23 17.60 -4.09
C MET A 1 -20.69 16.26 -3.54
N GLN A 2 -21.27 15.38 -4.35
CA GLN A 2 -21.77 14.10 -3.82
C GLN A 2 -20.66 13.06 -3.79
N ILE A 3 -20.41 12.48 -2.62
CA ILE A 3 -19.52 11.32 -2.47
C ILE A 3 -20.39 10.06 -2.62
N LEU A 4 -20.00 9.14 -3.50
CA LEU A 4 -20.75 7.91 -3.75
C LEU A 4 -20.69 6.97 -2.53
N GLU A 5 -21.82 6.36 -2.19
CA GLU A 5 -21.89 5.36 -1.11
C GLU A 5 -20.99 4.15 -1.39
N GLU A 6 -20.89 3.75 -2.66
CA GLU A 6 -20.02 2.67 -3.11
C GLU A 6 -18.54 2.98 -2.84
N PHE A 7 -18.11 4.22 -3.10
CA PHE A 7 -16.76 4.67 -2.78
C PHE A 7 -16.50 4.62 -1.27
N ILE A 8 -17.45 5.06 -0.45
CA ILE A 8 -17.35 4.99 1.02
C ILE A 8 -17.24 3.54 1.50
N LYS A 9 -17.99 2.62 0.89
CA LYS A 9 -17.95 1.19 1.21
C LYS A 9 -16.59 0.59 0.88
N THR A 10 -16.03 0.91 -0.29
CA THR A 10 -14.68 0.50 -0.70
C THR A 10 -13.62 1.07 0.24
N HIS A 11 -13.68 2.37 0.56
CA HIS A 11 -12.79 3.00 1.54
C HIS A 11 -12.83 2.26 2.89
N LYS A 12 -14.02 1.99 3.44
CA LYS A 12 -14.18 1.26 4.71
C LYS A 12 -13.60 -0.15 4.67
N PHE A 13 -13.72 -0.85 3.55
CA PHE A 13 -13.11 -2.17 3.37
C PHE A 13 -11.58 -2.09 3.46
N TYR A 14 -10.98 -1.14 2.76
CA TYR A 14 -9.54 -0.91 2.79
C TYR A 14 -9.07 -0.43 4.17
N GLU A 15 -9.83 0.47 4.81
CA GLU A 15 -9.55 0.96 6.15
C GLU A 15 -9.50 -0.19 7.16
N LYS A 16 -10.54 -1.02 7.23
CA LYS A 16 -10.61 -2.15 8.18
C LYS A 16 -9.42 -3.09 8.04
N LYS A 17 -8.92 -3.29 6.82
CA LYS A 17 -7.93 -4.33 6.51
C LYS A 17 -6.49 -3.80 6.50
N TYR A 18 -6.28 -2.51 6.22
CA TYR A 18 -4.95 -1.96 5.95
C TYR A 18 -4.58 -0.74 6.80
N LYS A 19 -5.51 -0.12 7.54
CA LYS A 19 -5.21 1.05 8.41
C LYS A 19 -4.08 0.81 9.41
N ASN A 20 -4.01 -0.39 9.98
CA ASN A 20 -3.06 -0.72 11.05
C ASN A 20 -1.73 -1.33 10.55
N GLN A 21 -1.29 -1.02 9.33
CA GLN A 21 0.08 -1.38 8.90
C GLN A 21 1.12 -0.43 9.51
N THR A 22 1.26 -0.45 10.83
CA THR A 22 2.23 0.36 11.58
C THR A 22 3.63 -0.25 11.64
N ILE A 23 3.76 -1.57 11.42
CA ILE A 23 4.99 -2.32 11.72
C ILE A 23 6.08 -2.13 10.65
N PHE A 24 5.70 -1.76 9.43
CA PHE A 24 6.64 -1.39 8.38
C PHE A 24 6.15 -0.10 7.72
N LYS A 25 6.83 1.02 7.97
CA LYS A 25 6.52 2.30 7.33
C LYS A 25 6.91 2.23 5.86
N SER A 26 6.03 1.67 5.04
CA SER A 26 6.18 1.63 3.58
C SER A 26 5.94 3.00 2.93
N MET A 27 5.71 4.04 3.74
CA MET A 27 5.56 5.41 3.30
C MET A 27 6.49 6.31 4.12
N LYS A 28 7.21 7.19 3.43
CA LYS A 28 7.85 8.35 4.03
C LYS A 28 7.32 9.61 3.36
N LEU A 29 7.22 10.68 4.14
CA LEU A 29 6.98 12.00 3.60
C LEU A 29 8.34 12.59 3.21
N THR A 30 8.48 13.02 1.95
CA THR A 30 9.70 13.66 1.46
C THR A 30 9.37 15.01 0.87
N THR A 31 10.21 16.00 1.10
CA THR A 31 10.09 17.30 0.46
C THR A 31 10.62 17.22 -0.96
N ASN A 32 9.78 17.52 -1.95
CA ASN A 32 10.17 17.63 -3.35
C ASN A 32 11.06 18.89 -3.56
N SER A 33 11.73 18.98 -4.70
CA SER A 33 12.56 20.13 -5.11
C SER A 33 11.81 21.47 -5.08
N SER A 34 10.48 21.43 -5.14
CA SER A 34 9.58 22.58 -5.06
C SER A 34 9.19 22.99 -3.63
N GLY A 35 9.69 22.31 -2.59
CA GLY A 35 9.37 22.57 -1.19
C GLY A 35 8.08 21.92 -0.68
N GLU A 36 7.34 21.21 -1.54
CA GLU A 36 6.10 20.52 -1.17
C GLU A 36 6.37 19.14 -0.55
N THR A 37 5.58 18.77 0.45
CA THR A 37 5.70 17.46 1.12
C THR A 37 4.85 16.42 0.41
N GLU A 38 5.50 15.45 -0.23
CA GLU A 38 4.82 14.36 -0.95
C GLU A 38 5.03 12.99 -0.27
N PRO A 39 4.01 12.12 -0.27
CA PRO A 39 4.13 10.75 0.23
C PRO A 39 4.85 9.86 -0.79
N VAL A 40 6.04 9.36 -0.42
CA VAL A 40 6.79 8.36 -1.19
C VAL A 40 6.54 6.97 -0.62
N PHE A 41 6.05 6.08 -1.49
CA PHE A 41 5.80 4.68 -1.15
C PHE A 41 6.95 3.78 -1.58
N TYR A 42 7.51 3.04 -0.63
CA TYR A 42 8.52 2.03 -0.88
C TYR A 42 7.85 0.68 -1.14
N VAL A 43 7.77 0.31 -2.41
CA VAL A 43 7.20 -0.97 -2.86
C VAL A 43 8.33 -1.94 -3.22
N GLY A 44 8.30 -3.15 -2.66
CA GLY A 44 9.29 -4.20 -2.89
C GLY A 44 10.45 -4.24 -1.90
N VAL A 45 10.44 -3.39 -0.88
CA VAL A 45 11.42 -3.45 0.21
C VAL A 45 11.07 -4.61 1.15
N PRO A 46 12.06 -5.38 1.67
CA PRO A 46 11.84 -6.42 2.65
C PRO A 46 11.00 -5.91 3.82
N GLY A 47 9.84 -6.53 4.06
CA GLY A 47 8.93 -6.17 5.13
C GLY A 47 8.91 -7.22 6.24
N LEU A 48 7.78 -7.29 6.94
CA LEU A 48 7.59 -8.22 8.05
C LEU A 48 7.65 -9.68 7.60
N MET A 49 7.11 -10.03 6.43
CA MET A 49 7.10 -11.43 5.98
C MET A 49 8.52 -11.91 5.66
N VAL A 50 9.35 -11.06 5.06
CA VAL A 50 10.77 -11.39 4.83
C VAL A 50 11.52 -11.53 6.14
N ALA A 51 11.29 -10.65 7.12
CA ALA A 51 11.91 -10.74 8.43
C ALA A 51 11.55 -12.05 9.17
N LEU A 52 10.26 -12.43 9.16
CA LEU A 52 9.80 -13.71 9.72
C LEU A 52 10.42 -14.91 9.00
N SER A 53 10.46 -14.87 7.67
CA SER A 53 11.07 -15.94 6.87
C SER A 53 12.56 -16.07 7.18
N PHE A 54 13.26 -14.94 7.33
CA PHE A 54 14.66 -14.93 7.73
C PHE A 54 14.87 -15.54 9.12
N ALA A 55 14.04 -15.19 10.09
CA ALA A 55 14.12 -15.80 11.42
C ALA A 55 13.94 -17.32 11.39
N VAL A 56 12.96 -17.82 10.63
CA VAL A 56 12.74 -19.27 10.45
C VAL A 56 13.95 -19.93 9.78
N VAL A 57 14.50 -19.32 8.74
CA VAL A 57 15.70 -19.83 8.03
C VAL A 57 16.91 -19.85 8.97
N VAL A 58 17.12 -18.83 9.80
CA VAL A 58 18.22 -18.81 10.78
C VAL A 58 18.06 -19.94 11.79
N VAL A 59 16.87 -20.11 12.38
CA VAL A 59 16.61 -21.20 13.34
C VAL A 59 16.83 -22.57 12.70
N ALA A 60 16.31 -22.78 11.48
CA ALA A 60 16.50 -24.02 10.74
C ALA A 60 17.98 -24.26 10.40
N THR A 61 18.73 -23.22 10.02
CA THR A 61 20.17 -23.32 9.72
C THR A 61 20.94 -23.73 10.97
N VAL A 62 20.69 -23.09 12.11
CA VAL A 62 21.35 -23.44 13.38
C VAL A 62 21.07 -24.90 13.76
N TYR A 63 19.83 -25.36 13.59
CA TYR A 63 19.48 -26.75 13.80
C TYR A 63 20.22 -27.69 12.84
N LEU A 64 20.25 -27.38 11.54
CA LEU A 64 20.96 -28.18 10.53
C LEU A 64 22.48 -28.24 10.75
N LEU A 65 23.07 -27.21 11.37
CA LEU A 65 24.49 -27.20 11.73
C LEU A 65 24.80 -28.10 12.94
N SER A 66 23.80 -28.42 13.77
CA SER A 66 23.97 -29.31 14.92
C SER A 66 24.00 -30.80 14.55
N ILE A 67 23.67 -31.15 13.30
CA ILE A 67 23.68 -32.51 12.78
C ILE A 67 24.83 -32.72 11.77
N PRO A 68 25.30 -33.95 11.55
CA PRO A 68 26.32 -34.24 10.54
C PRO A 68 25.91 -33.79 9.14
N PHE A 69 26.84 -33.18 8.42
CA PHE A 69 26.60 -32.62 7.10
C PHE A 69 26.18 -33.69 6.07
N LYS A 70 25.05 -33.46 5.40
CA LYS A 70 24.46 -34.36 4.40
C LYS A 70 23.98 -33.56 3.19
N TRP A 71 24.66 -33.69 2.05
CA TRP A 71 24.37 -32.93 0.82
C TRP A 71 22.91 -33.03 0.36
N TYR A 72 22.30 -34.20 0.48
CA TYR A 72 20.90 -34.45 0.10
C TYR A 72 19.88 -33.75 1.01
N ILE A 73 20.28 -33.22 2.17
CA ILE A 73 19.45 -32.37 3.03
C ILE A 73 19.67 -30.89 2.68
N TRP A 74 20.93 -30.50 2.50
CA TRP A 74 21.31 -29.12 2.22
C TRP A 74 20.79 -28.62 0.86
N LEU A 75 20.83 -29.46 -0.18
CA LEU A 75 20.39 -29.04 -1.51
C LEU A 75 18.88 -28.71 -1.55
N PRO A 76 17.94 -29.58 -1.08
CA PRO A 76 16.53 -29.22 -0.96
C PRO A 76 16.29 -28.02 -0.03
N TYR A 77 17.06 -27.90 1.06
CA TYR A 77 16.94 -26.80 2.01
C TYR A 77 17.24 -25.43 1.36
N VAL A 78 18.33 -25.32 0.61
CA VAL A 78 18.70 -24.08 -0.11
C VAL A 78 17.63 -23.73 -1.14
N ILE A 79 17.17 -24.72 -1.91
CA ILE A 79 16.10 -24.52 -2.90
C ILE A 79 14.83 -24.00 -2.21
N ALA A 80 14.38 -24.67 -1.13
CA ALA A 80 13.20 -24.26 -0.38
C ALA A 80 13.33 -22.83 0.19
N THR A 81 14.52 -22.47 0.68
CA THR A 81 14.82 -21.13 1.21
C THR A 81 14.68 -20.05 0.13
N ILE A 82 15.23 -20.28 -1.07
CA ILE A 82 15.12 -19.35 -2.21
C ILE A 82 13.66 -19.10 -2.57
N PHE A 83 12.87 -20.17 -2.71
CA PHE A 83 11.44 -20.04 -3.01
C PHE A 83 10.66 -19.40 -1.87
N GLY A 84 10.99 -19.73 -0.62
CA GLY A 84 10.41 -19.13 0.58
C GLY A 84 10.58 -17.60 0.61
N PHE A 85 11.80 -17.11 0.42
CA PHE A 85 12.05 -15.67 0.35
C PHE A 85 11.36 -14.99 -0.83
N ARG A 86 11.30 -15.64 -1.99
CA ARG A 86 10.58 -15.10 -3.16
C ARG A 86 9.08 -14.94 -2.87
N ILE A 87 8.47 -15.90 -2.18
CA ILE A 87 7.07 -15.82 -1.75
C ILE A 87 6.90 -14.71 -0.70
N ALA A 88 7.78 -14.63 0.28
CA ALA A 88 7.74 -13.60 1.33
C ALA A 88 7.80 -12.18 0.75
N LEU A 89 8.72 -11.93 -0.19
CA LEU A 89 8.84 -10.64 -0.89
C LEU A 89 7.57 -10.29 -1.67
N LYS A 90 6.96 -11.26 -2.36
CA LYS A 90 5.69 -11.04 -3.07
C LYS A 90 4.57 -10.67 -2.10
N LEU A 91 4.48 -11.35 -0.95
CA LEU A 91 3.47 -11.06 0.07
C LEU A 91 3.64 -9.66 0.67
N ASP A 92 4.88 -9.27 0.98
CA ASP A 92 5.17 -7.91 1.46
C ASP A 92 4.84 -6.85 0.40
N LYS A 93 5.22 -7.08 -0.86
CA LYS A 93 4.90 -6.16 -1.97
C LYS A 93 3.39 -5.94 -2.11
N VAL A 94 2.59 -7.02 -2.08
CA VAL A 94 1.12 -6.91 -2.16
C VAL A 94 0.57 -6.13 -0.97
N LYS A 95 1.07 -6.37 0.24
CA LYS A 95 0.62 -5.62 1.44
C LYS A 95 0.94 -4.13 1.33
N GLN A 96 2.12 -3.78 0.83
CA GLN A 96 2.56 -2.39 0.62
C GLN A 96 1.67 -1.66 -0.41
N ILE A 97 1.37 -2.29 -1.55
CA ILE A 97 0.47 -1.72 -2.58
C ILE A 97 -0.92 -1.47 -2.00
N ARG A 98 -1.47 -2.42 -1.24
CA ARG A 98 -2.81 -2.25 -0.65
C ARG A 98 -2.87 -1.18 0.42
N TYR A 99 -1.79 -1.00 1.19
CA TYR A 99 -1.68 0.12 2.12
C TYR A 99 -1.59 1.46 1.41
N MET A 100 -0.81 1.53 0.33
CA MET A 100 -0.74 2.72 -0.52
C MET A 100 -2.12 3.09 -1.07
N ILE A 101 -2.86 2.13 -1.62
CA ILE A 101 -4.24 2.36 -2.09
C ILE A 101 -5.12 2.88 -0.96
N TYR A 102 -5.11 2.22 0.20
CA TYR A 102 -5.85 2.71 1.37
C TYR A 102 -5.53 4.17 1.68
N TYR A 103 -4.24 4.53 1.74
CA TYR A 103 -3.84 5.91 2.02
C TYR A 103 -4.29 6.87 0.94
N LEU A 104 -4.21 6.47 -0.34
CA LEU A 104 -4.66 7.31 -1.44
C LEU A 104 -6.16 7.59 -1.34
N LEU A 105 -6.96 6.54 -1.14
CA LEU A 105 -8.41 6.63 -0.94
C LEU A 105 -8.78 7.48 0.28
N ASP A 106 -8.06 7.33 1.40
CA ASP A 106 -8.31 8.06 2.64
C ASP A 106 -8.04 9.57 2.48
N ASN A 107 -6.97 9.95 1.77
CA ASN A 107 -6.68 11.36 1.50
C ASN A 107 -7.64 11.97 0.48
N SER A 108 -7.96 11.25 -0.60
CA SER A 108 -8.99 11.70 -1.55
C SER A 108 -10.32 11.94 -0.84
N LYS A 109 -10.76 11.00 0.00
CA LYS A 109 -11.99 11.16 0.79
C LYS A 109 -11.93 12.40 1.68
N LYS A 110 -10.85 12.59 2.45
CA LYS A 110 -10.68 13.77 3.31
C LYS A 110 -10.68 15.08 2.52
N LEU A 111 -10.09 15.09 1.33
CA LEU A 111 -10.10 16.27 0.45
C LEU A 111 -11.51 16.56 -0.07
N LEU A 112 -12.26 15.54 -0.50
CA LEU A 112 -13.65 15.69 -0.93
C LEU A 112 -14.55 16.19 0.20
N GLU A 113 -14.41 15.64 1.42
CA GLU A 113 -15.15 16.10 2.60
C GLU A 113 -14.82 17.56 2.95
N LYS A 114 -13.55 17.96 2.88
CA LYS A 114 -13.13 19.35 3.09
C LYS A 114 -13.67 20.28 2.01
N ALA A 115 -13.59 19.88 0.74
CA ALA A 115 -14.09 20.66 -0.39
C ALA A 115 -15.60 20.92 -0.30
N ASP A 116 -16.36 20.01 0.31
CA ASP A 116 -17.80 20.23 0.51
C ASP A 116 -18.09 21.31 1.56
N SER A 117 -17.22 21.43 2.58
CA SER A 117 -17.29 22.47 3.61
C SER A 117 -16.66 23.81 3.23
N GLU A 118 -15.90 23.87 2.13
CA GLU A 118 -15.17 25.07 1.69
C GLU A 118 -16.10 26.05 0.94
N LYS A 119 -16.01 27.33 1.30
CA LYS A 119 -16.82 28.40 0.71
C LYS A 119 -16.14 29.04 -0.49
N ASP A 120 -14.82 29.04 -0.49
CA ASP A 120 -14.01 29.56 -1.59
C ASP A 120 -14.07 28.59 -2.79
N LYS A 121 -14.59 29.07 -3.92
CA LYS A 121 -14.75 28.27 -5.14
C LYS A 121 -13.42 27.82 -5.72
N GLU A 122 -12.38 28.64 -5.63
CA GLU A 122 -11.08 28.34 -6.22
C GLU A 122 -10.37 27.24 -5.41
N LYS A 123 -10.32 27.40 -4.08
CA LYS A 123 -9.79 26.37 -3.18
C LYS A 123 -10.59 25.07 -3.23
N LYS A 124 -11.91 25.17 -3.32
CA LYS A 124 -12.79 24.01 -3.50
C LYS A 124 -12.41 23.21 -4.74
N ARG A 125 -12.20 23.89 -5.86
CA ARG A 125 -11.78 23.27 -7.13
C ARG A 125 -10.41 22.62 -7.00
N GLU A 126 -9.44 23.32 -6.41
CA GLU A 126 -8.09 22.77 -6.18
C GLU A 126 -8.11 21.50 -5.33
N MET A 127 -8.91 21.47 -4.25
CA MET A 127 -9.06 20.27 -3.41
C MET A 127 -9.70 19.10 -4.17
N ILE A 128 -10.66 19.38 -5.06
CA ILE A 128 -11.32 18.36 -5.89
C ILE A 128 -10.36 17.80 -6.93
N GLU A 129 -9.60 18.67 -7.63
CA GLU A 129 -8.58 18.26 -8.60
C GLU A 129 -7.52 17.39 -7.93
N LYS A 130 -7.01 17.82 -6.76
CA LYS A 130 -6.08 17.02 -5.97
C LYS A 130 -6.69 15.70 -5.50
N ALA A 131 -7.96 15.68 -5.09
CA ALA A 131 -8.62 14.42 -4.73
C ALA A 131 -8.68 13.45 -5.93
N ALA A 132 -8.97 13.96 -7.13
CA ALA A 132 -9.00 13.18 -8.36
C ALA A 132 -7.63 12.61 -8.73
N GLU A 133 -6.56 13.41 -8.67
CA GLU A 133 -5.18 12.93 -8.92
C GLU A 133 -4.81 11.73 -8.04
N TRP A 134 -5.23 11.76 -6.78
CA TRP A 134 -4.97 10.69 -5.83
C TRP A 134 -5.77 9.43 -6.13
N LEU A 135 -7.01 9.56 -6.61
CA LEU A 135 -7.85 8.44 -7.06
C LEU A 135 -7.33 7.85 -8.37
N GLU A 136 -6.86 8.68 -9.30
CA GLU A 136 -6.24 8.23 -10.56
C GLU A 136 -4.97 7.42 -10.28
N LYS A 137 -4.10 7.94 -9.42
CA LYS A 137 -2.93 7.19 -8.93
C LYS A 137 -3.35 5.86 -8.29
N ALA A 138 -4.46 5.80 -7.55
CA ALA A 138 -4.91 4.52 -6.99
C ALA A 138 -5.34 3.52 -8.09
N GLN A 139 -6.04 3.99 -9.11
CA GLN A 139 -6.51 3.19 -10.26
C GLN A 139 -5.38 2.60 -11.10
N GLU A 140 -4.26 3.30 -11.23
CA GLU A 140 -3.07 2.78 -11.94
C GLU A 140 -2.53 1.49 -11.32
N TRP A 141 -2.70 1.32 -10.00
CA TRP A 141 -2.18 0.15 -9.28
C TRP A 141 -3.20 -0.97 -9.14
N VAL A 142 -4.45 -0.64 -8.84
CA VAL A 142 -5.54 -1.62 -8.72
C VAL A 142 -6.82 -1.00 -9.27
N TYR A 143 -7.38 -1.67 -10.26
CA TYR A 143 -8.67 -1.31 -10.79
C TYR A 143 -9.79 -1.56 -9.77
N GLU A 144 -10.48 -0.50 -9.38
CA GLU A 144 -11.63 -0.55 -8.45
C GLU A 144 -12.83 0.19 -9.07
N PRO A 145 -13.93 -0.49 -9.45
CA PRO A 145 -15.06 0.15 -10.14
C PRO A 145 -15.68 1.33 -9.38
N ALA A 146 -15.76 1.23 -8.05
CA ALA A 146 -16.29 2.30 -7.20
C ALA A 146 -15.43 3.58 -7.23
N VAL A 147 -14.12 3.45 -7.46
CA VAL A 147 -13.20 4.58 -7.58
C VAL A 147 -13.35 5.24 -8.95
N GLU A 148 -13.53 4.44 -10.01
CA GLU A 148 -13.79 4.94 -11.36
C GLU A 148 -15.09 5.72 -11.42
N ALA A 149 -16.17 5.19 -10.84
CA ALA A 149 -17.44 5.88 -10.73
C ALA A 149 -17.32 7.23 -9.99
N GLN A 150 -16.50 7.29 -8.93
CA GLN A 150 -16.24 8.54 -8.20
C GLN A 150 -15.44 9.54 -9.04
N LEU A 151 -14.47 9.08 -9.83
CA LEU A 151 -13.70 9.91 -10.76
C LEU A 151 -14.57 10.49 -11.87
N GLU A 152 -15.48 9.70 -12.44
CA GLU A 152 -16.42 10.21 -13.44
C GLU A 152 -17.32 11.31 -12.88
N LEU A 153 -17.77 11.17 -11.63
CA LEU A 153 -18.58 12.18 -10.97
C LEU A 153 -17.78 13.49 -10.75
N ILE A 154 -16.51 13.38 -10.36
CA ILE A 154 -15.61 14.53 -10.22
C ILE A 154 -15.41 15.22 -11.58
N ARG A 155 -15.18 14.46 -12.66
CA ARG A 155 -14.93 15.00 -14.01
C ARG A 155 -16.16 15.67 -14.63
N LYS A 156 -17.37 15.31 -14.18
CA LYS A 156 -18.65 15.88 -14.65
C LYS A 156 -19.09 17.12 -13.85
N SER A 157 -18.46 17.42 -12.72
CA SER A 157 -18.81 18.56 -11.84
C SER A 157 -18.02 19.82 -12.18
#